data_AF-A0A3E1EN58-F1
#
_entry.id   AF-A0A3E1EN58-F1
#
_cell.length_a   1.000
_cell.length_b   1.000
_cell.length_c   1.000
_cell.angle_alpha   90.00
_cell.angle_beta   90.00
_cell.angle_gamma   90.00
#
_symmetry.space_group_name_H-M   'P 1'
#
loop_
_entity.id
_entity.type
_entity.pdbx_description
1 polymer ?
#
loop_
_entity_poly.entity_id
_entity_poly.type
_entity_poly.pdbx_seq_one_letter_code
_entity_poly.pdbx_strand_id
1 'polypeptide(L)'
;MNELFLPYLTAGVATPLVVAMMLPSRCEGRGRVTALMAAGFSALCFAVGGGTSGGVEVVDPLIPWLNSGPLTALPLVFYALMTVAVLLMAPKRDADGSFLAGVLILLGGTSLANAAANLGVMTVGWWLTLVPFLAGMFGSRAGMGRAVGFQVVAGVLLTVGVVLLKVSGVDGGLREGGGVALGLLAMATVLRKGVFPLHAGTMQLFERGPLLPAGLLFNGHLGALMVARLELEGLTEAGRMVMDVAGLVALAGALLAAVRAFAERKPRRLLALIAVSQASFILAGLATRNMAGVTGALVHWMVVSAASMGMACVLRAVEVRVADALAPSGPLGLAVRAPRLAVFFLVCGLALIGLPGTLGYCAEDLLFHGALESHPLLGVALPLATALNAVHIMRMYGMLFLGVLPKGVPNVPDVLVRERWALSAFVVFLVACGIVPRLLLATAVPAAETMHAGEEVRSEK
;
A
#
# COMPACT_ATOMS: atom_id res chain seq x y z
N MET A 1 -7.42 -28.65 -7.22
CA MET A 1 -6.86 -27.49 -6.50
C MET A 1 -6.19 -28.02 -5.25
N ASN A 2 -4.97 -27.59 -4.94
CA ASN A 2 -4.34 -27.98 -3.68
C ASN A 2 -5.06 -27.28 -2.52
N GLU A 3 -5.38 -28.02 -1.48
CA GLU A 3 -6.04 -27.48 -0.28
C GLU A 3 -5.04 -27.37 0.86
N LEU A 4 -5.19 -26.33 1.67
CA LEU A 4 -4.43 -26.21 2.92
C LEU A 4 -4.90 -27.27 3.92
N PHE A 5 -3.95 -27.81 4.68
CA PHE A 5 -4.25 -28.81 5.73
C PHE A 5 -5.12 -28.23 6.87
N LEU A 6 -4.99 -26.93 7.16
CA LEU A 6 -5.76 -26.22 8.17
C LEU A 6 -6.27 -24.87 7.61
N PRO A 7 -7.36 -24.32 8.18
CA PRO A 7 -7.99 -23.09 7.69
C PRO A 7 -7.23 -21.82 8.10
N TYR A 8 -5.95 -21.73 7.72
CA TYR A 8 -5.07 -20.63 8.10
C TYR A 8 -5.52 -19.28 7.52
N LEU A 9 -6.05 -19.24 6.30
CA LEU A 9 -6.51 -17.99 5.70
C LEU A 9 -7.79 -17.53 6.38
N THR A 10 -8.72 -18.45 6.62
CA THR A 10 -9.95 -18.13 7.35
C THR A 10 -9.64 -17.62 8.76
N ALA A 11 -8.74 -18.28 9.50
CA ALA A 11 -8.32 -17.83 10.82
C ALA A 11 -7.67 -16.45 10.77
N GLY A 12 -6.72 -16.23 9.84
CA GLY A 12 -6.02 -14.95 9.71
C GLY A 12 -6.93 -13.78 9.32
N VAL A 13 -7.99 -14.02 8.53
CA VAL A 13 -8.98 -12.99 8.15
C VAL A 13 -10.01 -12.77 9.26
N ALA A 14 -10.50 -13.84 9.89
CA ALA A 14 -11.59 -13.75 10.86
C ALA A 14 -11.15 -13.19 12.22
N THR A 15 -9.97 -13.58 12.72
CA THR A 15 -9.47 -13.15 14.05
C THR A 15 -9.49 -11.63 14.25
N PRO A 16 -8.93 -10.78 13.37
CA PRO A 16 -8.95 -9.35 13.59
C PRO A 16 -10.37 -8.77 13.55
N LEU A 17 -11.27 -9.32 12.74
CA LEU A 17 -12.67 -8.89 12.68
C LEU A 17 -13.45 -9.25 13.95
N VAL A 18 -13.30 -10.48 14.43
CA VAL A 18 -13.94 -10.93 15.69
C VAL A 18 -13.42 -10.09 16.86
N VAL A 19 -12.10 -9.90 16.96
CA VAL A 19 -11.51 -9.09 18.02
C VAL A 19 -11.97 -7.63 17.92
N ALA A 20 -12.09 -7.06 16.72
CA ALA A 20 -12.61 -5.71 16.53
C ALA A 20 -14.03 -5.54 17.08
N MET A 21 -14.89 -6.54 16.91
CA MET A 21 -16.27 -6.52 17.45
C MET A 21 -16.30 -6.65 18.98
N MET A 22 -15.31 -7.32 19.57
CA MET A 22 -15.23 -7.55 21.01
C MET A 22 -14.55 -6.40 21.77
N LEU A 23 -13.84 -5.49 21.07
CA LEU A 23 -13.17 -4.37 21.73
C LEU A 23 -14.20 -3.34 22.22
N PRO A 24 -14.26 -3.06 23.54
CA PRO A 24 -15.15 -2.03 24.05
C PRO A 24 -14.70 -0.65 23.55
N SER A 25 -15.67 0.26 23.35
CA SER A 25 -15.43 1.62 22.84
C SER A 25 -14.38 2.39 23.65
N ARG A 26 -14.35 2.18 24.98
CA ARG A 26 -13.27 2.63 25.86
C ARG A 26 -12.45 1.43 26.30
N CYS A 27 -11.24 1.32 25.74
CA CYS A 27 -10.27 0.33 26.16
C CYS A 27 -9.31 0.92 27.19
N GLU A 28 -9.13 0.24 28.31
CA GLU A 28 -7.94 0.43 29.16
C GLU A 28 -6.68 -0.06 28.43
N GLY A 29 -5.49 0.09 29.02
CA GLY A 29 -4.20 -0.26 28.41
C GLY A 29 -4.10 -1.69 27.83
N ARG A 30 -4.99 -2.60 28.24
CA ARG A 30 -5.12 -3.98 27.71
C ARG A 30 -5.60 -4.06 26.26
N GLY A 31 -6.43 -3.11 25.78
CA GLY A 31 -7.01 -3.19 24.42
C GLY A 31 -5.96 -3.22 23.31
N ARG A 32 -4.86 -2.45 23.48
CA ARG A 32 -3.75 -2.45 22.53
C ARG A 32 -3.05 -3.81 22.47
N VAL A 33 -2.86 -4.46 23.61
CA VAL A 33 -2.24 -5.79 23.68
C VAL A 33 -3.12 -6.79 22.94
N THR A 34 -4.43 -6.78 23.17
CA THR A 34 -5.39 -7.63 22.45
C THR A 34 -5.31 -7.41 20.93
N ALA A 35 -5.27 -6.15 20.48
CA ALA A 35 -5.15 -5.83 19.06
C ALA A 35 -3.80 -6.29 18.47
N LEU A 36 -2.70 -6.14 19.19
CA LEU A 36 -1.37 -6.62 18.77
C LEU A 36 -1.34 -8.15 18.65
N MET A 37 -1.94 -8.87 19.61
CA MET A 37 -2.06 -10.32 19.58
C MET A 37 -2.90 -10.78 18.39
N ALA A 38 -4.00 -10.11 18.09
CA ALA A 38 -4.84 -10.42 16.93
C ALA A 38 -4.10 -10.21 15.60
N ALA A 39 -3.41 -9.08 15.44
CA ALA A 39 -2.64 -8.79 14.24
C ALA A 39 -1.43 -9.73 14.09
N GLY A 40 -0.73 -10.05 15.18
CA GLY A 40 0.38 -11.00 15.21
C GLY A 40 -0.06 -12.42 14.90
N PHE A 41 -1.20 -12.86 15.43
CA PHE A 41 -1.81 -14.15 15.09
C PHE A 41 -2.16 -14.22 13.60
N SER A 42 -2.74 -13.15 13.04
CA SER A 42 -3.04 -13.07 11.61
C SER A 42 -1.78 -13.21 10.76
N ALA A 43 -0.70 -12.51 11.12
CA ALA A 43 0.59 -12.61 10.44
C ALA A 43 1.16 -14.03 10.49
N LEU A 44 1.07 -14.71 11.65
CA LEU A 44 1.49 -16.10 11.80
C LEU A 44 0.67 -17.05 10.92
N CYS A 45 -0.66 -16.92 10.94
CA CYS A 45 -1.54 -17.72 10.08
C CYS A 45 -1.19 -17.57 8.60
N PHE A 46 -1.01 -16.34 8.11
CA PHE A 46 -0.62 -16.11 6.72
C PHE A 46 0.78 -16.64 6.41
N ALA A 47 1.73 -16.57 7.35
CA ALA A 47 3.08 -17.08 7.15
C ALA A 47 3.10 -18.61 7.03
N VAL A 48 2.34 -19.30 7.89
CA VAL A 48 2.21 -20.76 7.84
C VAL A 48 1.40 -21.22 6.61
N GLY A 49 0.28 -20.57 6.32
CA GLY A 49 -0.54 -20.86 5.14
C GLY A 49 0.21 -20.58 3.82
N GLY A 50 0.94 -19.47 3.75
CA GLY A 50 1.77 -19.14 2.59
C GLY A 50 2.97 -20.07 2.43
N GLY A 51 3.68 -20.38 3.52
CA GLY A 51 4.86 -21.27 3.50
C GLY A 51 4.52 -22.70 3.09
N THR A 52 3.32 -23.18 3.40
CA THR A 52 2.84 -24.52 2.99
C THR A 52 2.39 -24.59 1.54
N SER A 53 2.17 -23.45 0.87
CA SER A 53 1.72 -23.40 -0.53
C SER A 53 2.81 -23.79 -1.54
N GLY A 54 4.09 -23.73 -1.17
CA GLY A 54 5.20 -24.12 -2.06
C GLY A 54 5.28 -23.33 -3.37
N GLY A 55 4.67 -22.14 -3.45
CA GLY A 55 4.58 -21.37 -4.70
C GLY A 55 3.44 -21.80 -5.64
N VAL A 56 2.54 -22.67 -5.19
CA VAL A 56 1.34 -23.06 -5.93
C VAL A 56 0.11 -22.41 -5.31
N GLU A 57 -0.92 -22.18 -6.12
CA GLU A 57 -2.20 -21.68 -5.61
C GLU A 57 -2.89 -22.73 -4.74
N VAL A 58 -3.20 -22.35 -3.50
CA VAL A 58 -3.87 -23.19 -2.51
C VAL A 58 -5.14 -22.53 -2.00
N VAL A 59 -6.15 -23.34 -1.72
CA VAL A 59 -7.45 -22.88 -1.19
C VAL A 59 -7.62 -23.28 0.27
N ASP A 60 -8.31 -22.42 1.01
CA ASP A 60 -8.64 -22.66 2.41
C ASP A 60 -9.76 -23.72 2.52
N PRO A 61 -9.59 -24.75 3.38
CA PRO A 61 -10.55 -25.84 3.48
C PRO A 61 -11.89 -25.43 4.08
N LEU A 62 -11.95 -24.34 4.86
CA LEU A 62 -13.17 -23.90 5.52
C LEU A 62 -13.98 -22.93 4.65
N ILE A 63 -13.30 -22.00 3.97
CA ILE A 63 -13.94 -21.04 3.06
C ILE A 63 -13.28 -21.18 1.69
N PRO A 64 -13.90 -21.90 0.75
CA PRO A 64 -13.34 -22.13 -0.59
C PRO A 64 -13.14 -20.86 -1.42
N TRP A 65 -13.74 -19.74 -0.98
CA TRP A 65 -13.55 -18.44 -1.61
C TRP A 65 -12.30 -17.71 -1.13
N LEU A 66 -11.47 -18.34 -0.28
CA LEU A 66 -10.18 -17.83 0.15
C LEU A 66 -9.05 -18.67 -0.45
N ASN A 67 -8.10 -18.00 -1.09
CA ASN A 67 -6.91 -18.60 -1.69
C ASN A 67 -5.63 -17.85 -1.31
N SER A 68 -4.50 -18.54 -1.42
CA SER A 68 -3.17 -17.99 -1.31
C SER A 68 -2.33 -18.54 -2.45
N GLY A 69 -1.58 -17.68 -3.12
CA GLY A 69 -0.68 -18.06 -4.21
C GLY A 69 0.54 -17.13 -4.27
N PRO A 70 1.39 -17.26 -5.31
CA PRO A 70 2.59 -16.45 -5.46
C PRO A 70 2.34 -14.94 -5.37
N LEU A 71 1.23 -14.46 -5.95
CA LEU A 71 0.86 -13.05 -5.95
C LEU A 71 0.41 -12.53 -4.57
N THR A 72 -0.19 -13.38 -3.72
CA THR A 72 -0.95 -12.93 -2.53
C THR A 72 -0.32 -13.35 -1.20
N ALA A 73 0.44 -14.44 -1.16
CA ALA A 73 1.01 -15.00 0.06
C ALA A 73 1.90 -13.99 0.81
N LEU A 74 2.85 -13.38 0.11
CA LEU A 74 3.77 -12.41 0.70
C LEU A 74 3.05 -11.10 1.10
N PRO A 75 2.22 -10.47 0.24
CA PRO A 75 1.44 -9.29 0.64
C PRO A 75 0.57 -9.49 1.88
N LEU A 76 -0.04 -10.67 2.06
CA LEU A 76 -0.86 -10.99 3.24
C LEU A 76 -0.06 -10.92 4.54
N VAL A 77 1.08 -11.62 4.58
CA VAL A 77 2.00 -11.61 5.74
C VAL A 77 2.52 -10.20 5.99
N PHE A 78 2.98 -9.54 4.92
CA PHE A 78 3.58 -8.22 5.01
C PHE A 78 2.60 -7.17 5.54
N TYR A 79 1.36 -7.16 5.05
CA TYR A 79 0.33 -6.22 5.50
C TYR A 79 -0.07 -6.45 6.97
N ALA A 80 -0.12 -7.71 7.42
CA ALA A 80 -0.36 -8.03 8.82
C ALA A 80 0.77 -7.54 9.74
N LEU A 81 2.04 -7.75 9.35
CA LEU A 81 3.20 -7.23 10.08
C LEU A 81 3.27 -5.70 10.08
N MET A 82 2.93 -5.05 8.97
CA MET A 82 2.81 -3.61 8.87
C MET A 82 1.72 -3.07 9.82
N THR A 83 0.61 -3.79 9.96
CA THR A 83 -0.45 -3.45 10.92
C THR A 83 0.04 -3.57 12.36
N VAL A 84 0.80 -4.61 12.71
CA VAL A 84 1.46 -4.72 14.03
C VAL A 84 2.35 -3.52 14.29
N ALA A 85 3.17 -3.11 13.32
CA ALA A 85 4.02 -1.93 13.43
C ALA A 85 3.21 -0.64 13.65
N VAL A 86 2.09 -0.47 12.95
CA VAL A 86 1.18 0.68 13.15
C VAL A 86 0.54 0.68 14.54
N LEU A 87 0.09 -0.47 15.05
CA LEU A 87 -0.45 -0.60 16.41
C LEU A 87 0.60 -0.29 17.49
N LEU A 88 1.87 -0.64 17.24
CA LEU A 88 2.99 -0.25 18.09
C LEU A 88 3.24 1.27 18.01
N MET A 89 3.22 1.85 16.82
CA MET A 89 3.47 3.28 16.60
C MET A 89 2.32 4.19 17.06
N ALA A 90 1.09 3.66 17.13
CA ALA A 90 -0.10 4.43 17.48
C ALA A 90 0.09 5.17 18.83
N PRO A 91 -0.03 6.52 18.84
CA PRO A 91 0.09 7.31 20.06
C PRO A 91 -0.94 6.87 21.11
N LYS A 92 -0.58 6.93 22.41
CA LYS A 92 -1.52 6.54 23.49
C LYS A 92 -2.83 7.32 23.43
N ARG A 93 -2.77 8.61 23.09
CA ARG A 93 -3.95 9.49 22.99
C ARG A 93 -4.90 9.13 21.83
N ASP A 94 -4.38 8.51 20.78
CA ASP A 94 -5.17 8.18 19.57
C ASP A 94 -5.73 6.75 19.63
N ALA A 95 -5.10 5.88 20.44
CA ALA A 95 -5.37 4.44 20.46
C ALA A 95 -6.48 4.06 21.46
N ASP A 96 -7.67 4.63 21.28
CA ASP A 96 -8.88 4.19 21.98
C ASP A 96 -9.45 2.90 21.37
N GLY A 97 -10.53 2.37 21.96
CA GLY A 97 -11.12 1.12 21.49
C GLY A 97 -11.65 1.19 20.07
N SER A 98 -12.23 2.33 19.69
CA SER A 98 -12.74 2.57 18.33
C SER A 98 -11.60 2.59 17.31
N PHE A 99 -10.51 3.30 17.59
CA PHE A 99 -9.34 3.35 16.73
C PHE A 99 -8.74 1.96 16.54
N LEU A 100 -8.56 1.20 17.63
CA LEU A 100 -7.99 -0.15 17.58
C LEU A 100 -8.88 -1.10 16.77
N ALA A 101 -10.19 -1.10 17.01
CA ALA A 101 -11.15 -1.88 16.23
C ALA A 101 -11.12 -1.46 14.74
N GLY A 102 -11.01 -0.17 14.44
CA GLY A 102 -10.92 0.33 13.08
C GLY A 102 -9.66 -0.15 12.34
N VAL A 103 -8.51 -0.18 13.02
CA VAL A 103 -7.26 -0.73 12.46
C VAL A 103 -7.38 -2.23 12.21
N LEU A 104 -8.04 -2.98 13.10
CA LEU A 104 -8.27 -4.41 12.90
C LEU A 104 -9.27 -4.70 11.77
N ILE A 105 -10.30 -3.87 11.59
CA ILE A 105 -11.20 -3.97 10.43
C ILE A 105 -10.45 -3.68 9.13
N LEU A 106 -9.51 -2.72 9.14
CA LEU A 106 -8.62 -2.50 7.99
C LEU A 106 -7.75 -3.72 7.68
N LEU A 107 -7.23 -4.39 8.71
CA LEU A 107 -6.50 -5.64 8.56
C LEU A 107 -7.38 -6.72 7.94
N GLY A 108 -8.51 -7.05 8.57
CA GLY A 108 -9.41 -8.09 8.08
C GLY A 108 -9.96 -7.80 6.68
N GLY A 109 -10.37 -6.56 6.37
CA GLY A 109 -10.87 -6.19 5.05
C GLY A 109 -9.81 -6.26 3.95
N THR A 110 -8.59 -5.79 4.22
CA THR A 110 -7.51 -5.86 3.23
C THR A 110 -7.04 -7.30 3.04
N SER A 111 -6.92 -8.07 4.12
CA SER A 111 -6.58 -9.50 4.04
C SER A 111 -7.66 -10.30 3.33
N LEU A 112 -8.94 -10.02 3.57
CA LEU A 112 -10.06 -10.65 2.85
C LEU A 112 -9.98 -10.34 1.35
N ALA A 113 -9.75 -9.08 0.98
CA ALA A 113 -9.60 -8.71 -0.42
C ALA A 113 -8.36 -9.35 -1.07
N ASN A 114 -7.27 -9.49 -0.30
CA ASN A 114 -6.03 -10.07 -0.79
C ASN A 114 -6.13 -11.58 -0.98
N ALA A 115 -6.73 -12.28 -0.02
CA ALA A 115 -6.96 -13.73 -0.07
C ALA A 115 -8.20 -14.12 -0.91
N ALA A 116 -8.87 -13.21 -1.61
CA ALA A 116 -10.11 -13.52 -2.32
C ALA A 116 -9.85 -14.42 -3.55
N ALA A 117 -10.57 -15.54 -3.67
CA ALA A 117 -10.51 -16.40 -4.84
C ALA A 117 -11.26 -15.83 -6.07
N ASN A 118 -12.09 -14.79 -5.88
CA ASN A 118 -12.82 -14.13 -6.96
C ASN A 118 -13.04 -12.65 -6.68
N LEU A 119 -13.31 -11.88 -7.74
CA LEU A 119 -13.52 -10.42 -7.66
C LEU A 119 -14.73 -10.01 -6.81
N GLY A 120 -15.72 -10.89 -6.63
CA GLY A 120 -16.87 -10.65 -5.76
C GLY A 120 -16.47 -10.56 -4.29
N VAL A 121 -15.72 -11.56 -3.80
CA VAL A 121 -15.19 -11.55 -2.42
C VAL A 121 -14.16 -10.44 -2.23
N MET A 122 -13.36 -10.14 -3.26
CA MET A 122 -12.45 -8.99 -3.23
C MET A 122 -13.20 -7.68 -3.01
N THR A 123 -14.36 -7.52 -3.65
CA THR A 123 -15.22 -6.34 -3.49
C THR A 123 -15.75 -6.20 -2.07
N VAL A 124 -16.11 -7.31 -1.41
CA VAL A 124 -16.53 -7.30 0.00
C VAL A 124 -15.39 -6.82 0.90
N GLY A 125 -14.18 -7.38 0.73
CA GLY A 125 -13.00 -6.94 1.48
C GLY A 125 -12.68 -5.46 1.25
N TRP A 126 -12.81 -4.99 0.01
CA TRP A 126 -12.62 -3.58 -0.35
C TRP A 126 -13.58 -2.65 0.40
N TRP A 127 -14.87 -2.96 0.41
CA TRP A 127 -15.86 -2.18 1.17
C TRP A 127 -15.60 -2.23 2.67
N LEU A 128 -15.20 -3.39 3.20
CA LEU A 128 -14.86 -3.55 4.61
C LEU A 128 -13.72 -2.61 5.04
N THR A 129 -12.75 -2.34 4.16
CA THR A 129 -11.69 -1.35 4.47
C THR A 129 -12.20 0.09 4.64
N LEU A 130 -13.37 0.43 4.10
CA LEU A 130 -13.95 1.78 4.20
C LEU A 130 -14.82 1.95 5.45
N VAL A 131 -15.30 0.85 6.04
CA VAL A 131 -16.18 0.86 7.21
C VAL A 131 -15.61 1.73 8.35
N PRO A 132 -14.33 1.63 8.75
CA PRO A 132 -13.81 2.44 9.84
C PRO A 132 -13.84 3.95 9.58
N PHE A 133 -13.62 4.35 8.32
CA PHE A 133 -13.68 5.76 7.92
C PHE A 133 -15.12 6.28 7.85
N LEU A 134 -16.05 5.46 7.33
CA LEU A 134 -17.47 5.77 7.25
C LEU A 134 -18.17 5.72 8.62
N ALA A 135 -17.65 4.93 9.55
CA ALA A 135 -18.09 4.84 10.94
C ALA A 135 -17.37 5.87 11.85
N GLY A 136 -16.34 6.57 11.36
CA GLY A 136 -15.68 7.63 12.11
C GLY A 136 -14.85 7.12 13.27
N MET A 137 -14.35 5.89 13.15
CA MET A 137 -13.64 5.17 14.20
C MET A 137 -12.26 5.75 14.53
N PHE A 138 -11.80 6.73 13.73
CA PHE A 138 -10.50 7.37 13.88
C PHE A 138 -10.61 8.86 14.30
N GLY A 139 -11.73 9.24 14.91
CA GLY A 139 -11.97 10.58 15.43
C GLY A 139 -12.69 11.51 14.44
N SER A 140 -12.35 12.80 14.49
CA SER A 140 -13.08 13.86 13.77
C SER A 140 -13.11 13.63 12.26
N ARG A 141 -14.31 13.73 11.67
CA ARG A 141 -14.51 13.67 10.20
C ARG A 141 -14.46 15.03 9.52
N ALA A 142 -14.18 16.10 10.28
CA ALA A 142 -14.22 17.46 9.77
C ALA A 142 -13.30 17.62 8.55
N GLY A 143 -13.90 17.95 7.42
CA GLY A 143 -13.17 18.20 6.19
C GLY A 143 -12.60 16.95 5.49
N MET A 144 -12.98 15.72 5.87
CA MET A 144 -12.63 14.47 5.18
C MET A 144 -13.62 14.03 4.10
N GLY A 145 -14.70 14.78 3.88
CA GLY A 145 -15.81 14.37 3.01
C GLY A 145 -15.39 14.00 1.57
N ARG A 146 -14.49 14.76 0.94
CA ARG A 146 -14.02 14.42 -0.42
C ARG A 146 -13.11 13.20 -0.42
N ALA A 147 -12.23 13.06 0.57
CA ALA A 147 -11.36 11.90 0.73
C ALA A 147 -12.18 10.60 0.79
N VAL A 148 -13.16 10.56 1.69
CA VAL A 148 -14.05 9.40 1.83
C VAL A 148 -14.94 9.23 0.59
N GLY A 149 -15.46 10.32 0.02
CA GLY A 149 -16.28 10.30 -1.18
C GLY A 149 -15.57 9.66 -2.38
N PHE A 150 -14.31 10.01 -2.64
CA PHE A 150 -13.51 9.39 -3.72
C PHE A 150 -13.36 7.87 -3.52
N GLN A 151 -13.14 7.45 -2.27
CA GLN A 151 -13.00 6.02 -1.94
C GLN A 151 -14.33 5.26 -2.07
N VAL A 152 -15.45 5.89 -1.72
CA VAL A 152 -16.79 5.35 -1.92
C VAL A 152 -17.09 5.22 -3.42
N VAL A 153 -16.81 6.25 -4.22
CA VAL A 153 -16.97 6.19 -5.68
C VAL A 153 -16.12 5.07 -6.27
N ALA A 154 -14.87 4.91 -5.84
CA ALA A 154 -14.04 3.79 -6.25
C ALA A 154 -14.67 2.42 -5.92
N GLY A 155 -15.25 2.26 -4.71
CA GLY A 155 -15.95 1.05 -4.31
C GLY A 155 -17.22 0.78 -5.12
N VAL A 156 -17.99 1.81 -5.48
CA VAL A 156 -19.16 1.68 -6.35
C VAL A 156 -18.75 1.27 -7.76
N LEU A 157 -17.75 1.94 -8.35
CA LEU A 157 -17.24 1.59 -9.68
C LEU A 157 -16.70 0.16 -9.74
N LEU A 158 -15.98 -0.26 -8.69
CA LEU A 158 -15.55 -1.65 -8.53
C LEU A 158 -16.75 -2.60 -8.55
N THR A 159 -17.77 -2.32 -7.73
CA THR A 159 -18.93 -3.20 -7.57
C THR A 159 -19.71 -3.33 -8.88
N VAL A 160 -19.97 -2.20 -9.55
CA VAL A 160 -20.65 -2.18 -10.86
C VAL A 160 -19.80 -2.88 -11.92
N GLY A 161 -18.49 -2.62 -11.94
CA GLY A 161 -17.55 -3.26 -12.87
C GLY A 161 -17.53 -4.78 -12.71
N VAL A 162 -17.44 -5.29 -11.49
CA VAL A 162 -17.45 -6.74 -11.21
C VAL A 162 -18.77 -7.39 -11.59
N VAL A 163 -19.90 -6.75 -11.28
CA VAL A 163 -21.23 -7.26 -11.67
C VAL A 163 -21.36 -7.29 -13.19
N LEU A 164 -20.95 -6.23 -13.88
CA LEU A 164 -21.01 -6.16 -15.33
C LEU A 164 -20.09 -7.19 -15.99
N LEU A 165 -18.86 -7.35 -15.48
CA LEU A 165 -17.92 -8.36 -15.98
C LEU A 165 -18.48 -9.79 -15.82
N LYS A 166 -19.19 -10.06 -14.72
CA LYS A 166 -19.83 -11.36 -14.48
C LYS A 166 -21.00 -11.64 -15.44
N VAL A 167 -21.71 -10.60 -15.88
CA VAL A 167 -22.84 -10.72 -16.82
C VAL A 167 -22.37 -10.79 -18.26
N SER A 168 -21.41 -9.93 -18.63
CA SER A 168 -20.90 -9.78 -20.00
C SER A 168 -19.80 -10.79 -20.36
N GLY A 169 -19.15 -11.40 -19.36
CA GLY A 169 -17.91 -12.16 -19.54
C GLY A 169 -16.69 -11.26 -19.76
N VAL A 170 -15.50 -11.78 -19.45
CA VAL A 170 -14.22 -11.10 -19.73
C VAL A 170 -13.99 -10.97 -21.23
N ASP A 171 -14.51 -11.95 -22.01
CA ASP A 171 -14.44 -11.98 -23.47
C ASP A 171 -15.40 -10.99 -24.16
N GLY A 172 -16.33 -10.40 -23.39
CA GLY A 172 -17.28 -9.44 -23.90
C GLY A 172 -16.57 -8.22 -24.47
N GLY A 173 -16.63 -8.02 -25.79
CA GLY A 173 -16.09 -6.81 -26.43
C GLY A 173 -16.74 -5.52 -25.90
N LEU A 174 -16.30 -4.34 -26.37
CA LEU A 174 -16.91 -3.05 -25.98
C LEU A 174 -18.44 -3.02 -26.22
N ARG A 175 -18.92 -3.71 -27.27
CA ARG A 175 -20.35 -3.81 -27.61
C ARG A 175 -21.13 -4.78 -26.71
N GLU A 176 -20.44 -5.72 -26.07
CA GLU A 176 -21.02 -6.76 -25.21
C GLU A 176 -20.91 -6.41 -23.71
N GLY A 177 -20.19 -5.32 -23.39
CA GLY A 177 -20.12 -4.72 -22.06
C GLY A 177 -18.86 -5.05 -21.26
N GLY A 178 -18.05 -6.03 -21.68
CA GLY A 178 -16.81 -6.39 -20.96
C GLY A 178 -15.75 -5.28 -21.00
N GLY A 179 -15.58 -4.60 -22.13
CA GLY A 179 -14.71 -3.41 -22.21
C GLY A 179 -15.15 -2.26 -21.30
N VAL A 180 -16.47 -2.05 -21.13
CA VAL A 180 -17.02 -1.07 -20.20
C VAL A 180 -16.74 -1.49 -18.76
N ALA A 181 -16.92 -2.78 -18.43
CA ALA A 181 -16.61 -3.32 -17.12
C ALA A 181 -15.14 -3.08 -16.75
N LEU A 182 -14.22 -3.40 -17.66
CA LEU A 182 -12.79 -3.18 -17.45
C LEU A 182 -12.44 -1.69 -17.30
N GLY A 183 -13.10 -0.80 -18.06
CA GLY A 183 -12.95 0.65 -17.89
C GLY A 183 -13.39 1.14 -16.51
N LEU A 184 -14.49 0.61 -15.96
CA LEU A 184 -14.96 0.92 -14.61
C LEU A 184 -13.97 0.40 -13.55
N LEU A 185 -13.42 -0.80 -13.73
CA LEU A 185 -12.42 -1.38 -12.83
C LEU A 185 -11.11 -0.57 -12.88
N ALA A 186 -10.63 -0.19 -14.06
CA ALA A 186 -9.46 0.67 -14.22
C ALA A 186 -9.67 2.02 -13.52
N MET A 187 -10.85 2.65 -13.68
CA MET A 187 -11.19 3.89 -13.00
C MET A 187 -11.24 3.72 -11.47
N ALA A 188 -11.79 2.61 -10.97
CA ALA A 188 -11.79 2.28 -9.55
C ALA A 188 -10.36 2.15 -9.00
N THR A 189 -9.44 1.53 -9.74
CA THR A 189 -8.02 1.45 -9.39
C THR A 189 -7.37 2.83 -9.32
N VAL A 190 -7.55 3.66 -10.35
CA VAL A 190 -7.00 5.02 -10.43
C VAL A 190 -7.47 5.86 -9.24
N LEU A 191 -8.75 5.80 -8.88
CA LEU A 191 -9.30 6.51 -7.72
C LEU A 191 -8.78 5.96 -6.39
N ARG A 192 -8.68 4.63 -6.24
CA ARG A 192 -8.16 3.99 -5.02
C ARG A 192 -6.72 4.36 -4.73
N LYS A 193 -5.88 4.35 -5.78
CA LYS A 193 -4.46 4.73 -5.70
C LYS A 193 -4.23 6.23 -5.80
N GLY A 194 -5.28 7.00 -6.09
CA GLY A 194 -5.18 8.44 -6.30
C GLY A 194 -4.16 8.79 -7.38
N VAL A 195 -4.16 8.07 -8.51
CA VAL A 195 -3.32 8.41 -9.66
C VAL A 195 -3.81 9.75 -10.23
N PHE A 196 -2.88 10.59 -10.68
CA PHE A 196 -3.22 11.88 -11.28
C PHE A 196 -4.12 11.69 -12.52
N PRO A 197 -5.14 12.53 -12.76
CA PRO A 197 -5.52 13.72 -12.00
C PRO A 197 -6.41 13.45 -10.77
N LEU A 198 -6.84 12.22 -10.54
CA LEU A 198 -7.79 11.81 -9.50
C LEU A 198 -7.16 11.60 -8.10
N HIS A 199 -6.07 12.31 -7.82
CA HIS A 199 -5.27 12.22 -6.59
C HIS A 199 -5.82 13.04 -5.40
N ALA A 200 -6.80 13.91 -5.64
CA ALA A 200 -7.31 14.86 -4.64
C ALA A 200 -7.88 14.18 -3.38
N GLY A 201 -8.53 13.03 -3.53
CA GLY A 201 -9.05 12.24 -2.41
C GLY A 201 -7.94 11.75 -1.48
N THR A 202 -6.88 11.18 -2.04
CA THR A 202 -5.69 10.71 -1.31
C THR A 202 -4.97 11.86 -0.61
N MET A 203 -4.80 13.00 -1.29
CA MET A 203 -4.21 14.20 -0.69
C MET A 203 -4.97 14.66 0.55
N GLN A 204 -6.30 14.73 0.46
CA GLN A 204 -7.12 15.13 1.60
C GLN A 204 -7.11 14.09 2.72
N LEU A 205 -7.05 12.78 2.39
CA LEU A 205 -6.97 11.70 3.37
C LEU A 205 -5.69 11.80 4.21
N PHE A 206 -4.54 12.03 3.59
CA PHE A 206 -3.27 12.19 4.30
C PHE A 206 -3.19 13.51 5.07
N GLU A 207 -3.70 14.61 4.48
CA GLU A 207 -3.66 15.93 5.12
C GLU A 207 -4.53 15.97 6.38
N ARG A 208 -5.80 15.57 6.26
CA ARG A 208 -6.83 15.77 7.30
C ARG A 208 -7.19 14.51 8.06
N GLY A 209 -6.93 13.34 7.49
CA GLY A 209 -7.28 12.08 8.10
C GLY A 209 -6.26 11.57 9.13
N PRO A 210 -6.57 10.40 9.72
CA PRO A 210 -5.68 9.72 10.64
C PRO A 210 -4.50 9.14 9.83
N LEU A 211 -3.31 9.73 9.99
CA LEU A 211 -2.17 9.46 9.10
C LEU A 211 -1.79 7.97 9.01
N LEU A 212 -1.76 7.24 10.14
CA LEU A 212 -1.37 5.82 10.11
C LEU A 212 -2.46 4.92 9.47
N PRO A 213 -3.75 5.00 9.85
CA PRO A 213 -4.80 4.28 9.14
C PRO A 213 -4.94 4.68 7.67
N ALA A 214 -4.74 5.95 7.32
CA ALA A 214 -4.71 6.42 5.94
C ALA A 214 -3.57 5.75 5.15
N GLY A 215 -2.39 5.66 5.75
CA GLY A 215 -1.25 4.92 5.21
C GLY A 215 -1.57 3.44 5.03
N LEU A 216 -2.28 2.80 5.98
CA LEU A 216 -2.67 1.39 5.88
C LEU A 216 -3.63 1.18 4.71
N LEU A 217 -4.67 2.00 4.60
CA LEU A 217 -5.65 1.94 3.51
C LEU A 217 -4.96 2.06 2.14
N PHE A 218 -4.01 2.99 2.01
CA PHE A 218 -3.27 3.24 0.78
C PHE A 218 -2.31 2.10 0.44
N ASN A 219 -1.51 1.66 1.43
CA ASN A 219 -0.52 0.59 1.29
C ASN A 219 -1.14 -0.83 1.38
N GLY A 220 -2.45 -0.96 1.49
CA GLY A 220 -3.14 -2.22 1.18
C GLY A 220 -3.09 -2.54 -0.32
N HIS A 221 -2.75 -1.55 -1.14
CA HIS A 221 -2.51 -1.65 -2.59
C HIS A 221 -3.61 -2.37 -3.40
N LEU A 222 -4.84 -2.49 -2.90
CA LEU A 222 -5.93 -3.27 -3.51
C LEU A 222 -6.23 -2.93 -4.98
N GLY A 223 -6.05 -1.67 -5.40
CA GLY A 223 -6.16 -1.31 -6.82
C GLY A 223 -5.09 -1.96 -7.71
N ALA A 224 -3.85 -2.06 -7.24
CA ALA A 224 -2.78 -2.75 -7.97
C ALA A 224 -2.98 -4.27 -7.93
N LEU A 225 -3.49 -4.80 -6.79
CA LEU A 225 -3.89 -6.20 -6.71
C LEU A 225 -4.93 -6.55 -7.77
N MET A 226 -5.96 -5.71 -7.90
CA MET A 226 -7.03 -5.92 -8.88
C MET A 226 -6.47 -5.93 -10.30
N VAL A 227 -5.60 -4.98 -10.63
CA VAL A 227 -4.90 -4.96 -11.93
C VAL A 227 -4.13 -6.26 -12.17
N ALA A 228 -3.31 -6.70 -11.21
CA ALA A 228 -2.55 -7.93 -11.35
C ALA A 228 -3.45 -9.17 -11.51
N ARG A 229 -4.59 -9.22 -10.81
CA ARG A 229 -5.57 -10.31 -10.93
C ARG A 229 -6.28 -10.32 -12.28
N LEU A 230 -6.63 -9.15 -12.82
CA LEU A 230 -7.25 -9.02 -14.13
C LEU A 230 -6.30 -9.49 -15.25
N GLU A 231 -5.01 -9.17 -15.14
CA GLU A 231 -3.99 -9.69 -16.07
C GLU A 231 -3.86 -11.22 -15.98
N LEU A 232 -3.93 -11.82 -14.76
CA LEU A 232 -3.94 -13.28 -14.56
C LEU A 232 -5.19 -13.98 -15.14
N GLU A 233 -6.37 -13.35 -15.06
CA GLU A 233 -7.60 -13.87 -15.67
C GLU A 233 -7.53 -13.87 -17.21
N GLY A 234 -6.61 -13.07 -17.76
CA GLY A 234 -6.26 -13.05 -19.18
C GLY A 234 -7.24 -12.20 -19.98
N LEU A 235 -6.89 -10.93 -20.12
CA LEU A 235 -7.72 -9.91 -20.76
C LEU A 235 -7.87 -10.12 -22.28
N THR A 236 -9.04 -9.72 -22.81
CA THR A 236 -9.23 -9.52 -24.25
C THR A 236 -8.36 -8.40 -24.79
N GLU A 237 -8.25 -8.29 -26.11
CA GLU A 237 -7.60 -7.14 -26.76
C GLU A 237 -8.15 -5.79 -26.30
N ALA A 238 -9.48 -5.69 -26.15
CA ALA A 238 -10.12 -4.49 -25.61
C ALA A 238 -9.70 -4.23 -24.16
N GLY A 239 -9.56 -5.30 -23.35
CA GLY A 239 -9.05 -5.20 -21.99
C GLY A 239 -7.59 -4.78 -21.92
N ARG A 240 -6.75 -5.31 -22.81
CA ARG A 240 -5.34 -4.92 -22.94
C ARG A 240 -5.21 -3.44 -23.22
N MET A 241 -5.97 -2.93 -24.19
CA MET A 241 -5.98 -1.51 -24.53
C MET A 241 -6.35 -0.62 -23.33
N VAL A 242 -7.36 -1.03 -22.53
CA VAL A 242 -7.75 -0.29 -21.31
C VAL A 242 -6.60 -0.24 -20.29
N MET A 243 -5.89 -1.36 -20.13
CA MET A 243 -4.78 -1.48 -19.19
C MET A 243 -3.52 -0.74 -19.65
N ASP A 244 -3.24 -0.72 -20.96
CA ASP A 244 -2.14 0.06 -21.54
C ASP A 244 -2.38 1.56 -21.33
N VAL A 245 -3.61 2.02 -21.57
CA VAL A 245 -4.02 3.39 -21.26
C VAL A 245 -3.89 3.67 -19.76
N ALA A 246 -4.30 2.75 -18.89
CA ALA A 246 -4.13 2.89 -17.45
C ALA A 246 -2.64 2.97 -17.05
N GLY A 247 -1.77 2.21 -17.70
CA GLY A 247 -0.31 2.26 -17.53
C GLY A 247 0.28 3.62 -17.96
N LEU A 248 -0.13 4.14 -19.12
CA LEU A 248 0.26 5.47 -19.59
C LEU A 248 -0.21 6.58 -18.65
N VAL A 249 -1.45 6.50 -18.17
CA VAL A 249 -2.00 7.44 -17.17
C VAL A 249 -1.25 7.33 -15.85
N ALA A 250 -0.91 6.13 -15.40
CA ALA A 250 -0.10 5.91 -14.21
C ALA A 250 1.26 6.58 -14.36
N LEU A 251 1.97 6.34 -15.46
CA LEU A 251 3.26 6.97 -15.67
C LEU A 251 3.17 8.51 -15.65
N ALA A 252 2.27 9.07 -16.48
CA ALA A 252 2.07 10.52 -16.53
C ALA A 252 1.76 11.03 -15.12
N GLY A 253 0.95 10.28 -14.36
CA GLY A 253 0.61 10.62 -12.99
C GLY A 253 1.78 10.55 -12.01
N ALA A 254 2.75 9.68 -12.22
CA ALA A 254 3.97 9.66 -11.42
C ALA A 254 4.76 10.97 -11.57
N LEU A 255 5.03 11.38 -12.82
CA LEU A 255 5.75 12.61 -13.11
C LEU A 255 4.96 13.85 -12.66
N LEU A 256 3.66 13.88 -12.94
CA LEU A 256 2.79 15.01 -12.58
C LEU A 256 2.64 15.16 -11.06
N ALA A 257 2.57 14.06 -10.31
CA ALA A 257 2.57 14.11 -8.85
C ALA A 257 3.91 14.63 -8.31
N ALA A 258 5.03 14.16 -8.86
CA ALA A 258 6.36 14.62 -8.49
C ALA A 258 6.58 16.11 -8.83
N VAL A 259 6.11 16.60 -9.97
CA VAL A 259 6.16 18.04 -10.31
C VAL A 259 5.26 18.85 -9.38
N ARG A 260 4.02 18.38 -9.13
CA ARG A 260 3.06 19.07 -8.26
C ARG A 260 3.56 19.20 -6.83
N ALA A 261 4.43 18.31 -6.39
CA ALA A 261 5.03 18.34 -5.06
C ALA A 261 5.90 19.58 -4.84
N PHE A 262 6.48 20.22 -5.85
CA PHE A 262 7.26 21.46 -5.66
C PHE A 262 6.45 22.58 -4.99
N ALA A 263 5.16 22.69 -5.29
CA ALA A 263 4.28 23.70 -4.72
C ALA A 263 3.79 23.35 -3.29
N GLU A 264 4.06 22.14 -2.79
CA GLU A 264 3.65 21.72 -1.45
C GLU A 264 4.63 22.17 -0.37
N ARG A 265 4.07 22.68 0.73
CA ARG A 265 4.83 23.12 1.92
C ARG A 265 4.52 22.31 3.17
N LYS A 266 3.45 21.50 3.14
CA LYS A 266 3.02 20.70 4.30
C LYS A 266 3.60 19.29 4.22
N PRO A 267 4.29 18.79 5.28
CA PRO A 267 4.88 17.45 5.27
C PRO A 267 3.89 16.33 4.93
N ARG A 268 2.68 16.34 5.50
CA ARG A 268 1.63 15.35 5.18
C ARG A 268 1.26 15.32 3.69
N ARG A 269 1.15 16.48 3.05
CA ARG A 269 0.80 16.59 1.63
C ARG A 269 1.97 16.18 0.73
N LEU A 270 3.20 16.45 1.15
CA LEU A 270 4.39 15.97 0.45
C LEU A 270 4.47 14.45 0.48
N LEU A 271 4.28 13.84 1.65
CA LEU A 271 4.23 12.39 1.80
C LEU A 271 3.14 11.77 0.92
N ALA A 272 1.97 12.41 0.84
CA ALA A 272 0.88 11.96 -0.03
C ALA A 272 1.25 11.98 -1.52
N LEU A 273 1.89 13.05 -2.02
CA LEU A 273 2.30 13.12 -3.43
C LEU A 273 3.41 12.13 -3.78
N ILE A 274 4.37 11.94 -2.88
CA ILE A 274 5.40 10.90 -3.04
C ILE A 274 4.74 9.52 -3.10
N ALA A 275 3.80 9.23 -2.19
CA ALA A 275 3.07 7.97 -2.17
C ALA A 275 2.24 7.76 -3.45
N VAL A 276 1.58 8.81 -3.97
CA VAL A 276 0.87 8.78 -5.26
C VAL A 276 1.83 8.51 -6.42
N SER A 277 2.99 9.17 -6.45
CA SER A 277 3.99 8.94 -7.49
C SER A 277 4.47 7.49 -7.49
N GLN A 278 4.83 6.96 -6.31
CA GLN A 278 5.34 5.61 -6.19
C GLN A 278 4.25 4.53 -6.40
N ALA A 279 3.00 4.79 -6.00
CA ALA A 279 1.89 3.91 -6.35
C ALA A 279 1.66 3.84 -7.87
N SER A 280 1.97 4.92 -8.57
CA SER A 280 1.86 4.98 -10.03
C SER A 280 2.97 4.19 -10.72
N PHE A 281 4.18 4.11 -10.14
CA PHE A 281 5.24 3.22 -10.62
C PHE A 281 4.81 1.75 -10.60
N ILE A 282 4.12 1.31 -9.54
CA ILE A 282 3.60 -0.06 -9.45
C ILE A 282 2.64 -0.35 -10.60
N LEU A 283 1.70 0.55 -10.86
CA LEU A 283 0.72 0.37 -11.93
C LEU A 283 1.37 0.41 -13.32
N ALA A 284 2.34 1.31 -13.54
CA ALA A 284 3.09 1.38 -14.78
C ALA A 284 3.88 0.08 -15.02
N GLY A 285 4.55 -0.45 -13.98
CA GLY A 285 5.28 -1.71 -14.08
C GLY A 285 4.40 -2.92 -14.38
N LEU A 286 3.24 -3.02 -13.73
CA LEU A 286 2.27 -4.08 -14.04
C LEU A 286 1.76 -4.01 -15.48
N ALA A 287 1.68 -2.81 -16.06
CA ALA A 287 1.25 -2.61 -17.45
C ALA A 287 2.35 -2.95 -18.49
N THR A 288 3.60 -3.17 -18.08
CA THR A 288 4.70 -3.49 -19.03
C THR A 288 4.61 -4.90 -19.63
N ARG A 289 3.90 -5.82 -18.96
CA ARG A 289 3.68 -7.21 -19.42
C ARG A 289 4.96 -7.96 -19.80
N ASN A 290 6.06 -7.62 -19.16
CA ASN A 290 7.29 -8.39 -19.26
C ASN A 290 7.79 -8.76 -17.87
N MET A 291 8.61 -9.81 -17.84
CA MET A 291 9.09 -10.41 -16.58
C MET A 291 9.77 -9.38 -15.68
N ALA A 292 10.63 -8.53 -16.25
CA ALA A 292 11.39 -7.54 -15.49
C ALA A 292 10.48 -6.49 -14.85
N GLY A 293 9.59 -5.88 -15.63
CA GLY A 293 8.73 -4.80 -15.16
C GLY A 293 7.66 -5.29 -14.16
N VAL A 294 7.07 -6.47 -14.39
CA VAL A 294 6.12 -7.08 -13.44
C VAL A 294 6.82 -7.46 -12.14
N THR A 295 7.98 -8.13 -12.21
CA THR A 295 8.76 -8.49 -11.02
C THR A 295 9.15 -7.23 -10.24
N GLY A 296 9.65 -6.20 -10.94
CA GLY A 296 9.97 -4.90 -10.37
C GLY A 296 8.77 -4.26 -9.68
N ALA A 297 7.57 -4.28 -10.28
CA ALA A 297 6.35 -3.73 -9.68
C ALA A 297 5.94 -4.45 -8.39
N LEU A 298 6.05 -5.78 -8.34
CA LEU A 298 5.72 -6.58 -7.17
C LEU A 298 6.71 -6.35 -6.02
N VAL A 299 8.00 -6.23 -6.32
CA VAL A 299 9.02 -5.86 -5.32
C VAL A 299 8.80 -4.42 -4.87
N HIS A 300 8.53 -3.49 -5.80
CA HIS A 300 8.32 -2.07 -5.52
C HIS A 300 7.08 -1.85 -4.66
N TRP A 301 6.02 -2.65 -4.83
CA TRP A 301 4.87 -2.67 -3.92
C TRP A 301 5.30 -2.82 -2.46
N MET A 302 6.15 -3.80 -2.15
CA MET A 302 6.63 -4.02 -0.78
C MET A 302 7.52 -2.87 -0.30
N VAL A 303 8.38 -2.33 -1.17
CA VAL A 303 9.22 -1.16 -0.87
C VAL A 303 8.36 0.03 -0.49
N VAL A 304 7.39 0.39 -1.32
CA VAL A 304 6.48 1.52 -1.10
C VAL A 304 5.70 1.34 0.19
N SER A 305 5.21 0.12 0.45
CA SER A 305 4.49 -0.20 1.68
C SER A 305 5.35 -0.01 2.92
N ALA A 306 6.56 -0.57 2.94
CA ALA A 306 7.47 -0.47 4.07
C ALA A 306 7.96 0.97 4.30
N ALA A 307 8.49 1.59 3.25
CA ALA A 307 9.18 2.86 3.34
C ALA A 307 8.22 4.03 3.56
N SER A 308 7.10 4.09 2.83
CA SER A 308 6.11 5.16 3.04
C SER A 308 5.44 5.05 4.41
N MET A 309 5.19 3.83 4.90
CA MET A 309 4.65 3.61 6.24
C MET A 309 5.67 3.97 7.32
N GLY A 310 6.95 3.62 7.15
CA GLY A 310 8.03 4.03 8.05
C GLY A 310 8.14 5.55 8.15
N MET A 311 8.10 6.25 7.02
CA MET A 311 8.06 7.72 6.99
C MET A 311 6.79 8.29 7.64
N ALA A 312 5.62 7.71 7.39
CA ALA A 312 4.36 8.10 8.02
C ALA A 312 4.38 7.92 9.54
N CYS A 313 4.97 6.82 10.01
CA CYS A 313 5.18 6.50 11.42
C CYS A 313 6.07 7.55 12.09
N VAL A 314 7.20 7.90 11.47
CA VAL A 314 8.08 8.96 11.99
C VAL A 314 7.39 10.33 11.94
N LEU A 315 6.69 10.66 10.85
CA LEU A 315 5.96 11.94 10.74
C LEU A 315 4.91 12.04 11.84
N ARG A 316 4.13 10.98 12.09
CA ARG A 316 3.14 10.97 13.17
C ARG A 316 3.80 11.11 14.55
N ALA A 317 4.93 10.42 14.75
CA ALA A 317 5.71 10.51 15.97
C ALA A 317 6.14 11.95 16.25
N VAL A 318 6.62 12.67 15.22
CA VAL A 318 6.99 14.10 15.29
C VAL A 318 5.78 14.98 15.59
N GLU A 319 4.67 14.81 14.87
CA GLU A 319 3.44 15.59 15.07
C GLU A 319 2.87 15.50 16.48
N VAL A 320 3.00 14.34 17.12
CA VAL A 320 2.52 14.14 18.49
C VAL A 320 3.41 14.85 19.50
N ARG A 321 4.73 14.90 19.23
CA ARG A 321 5.72 15.49 20.13
C ARG A 321 5.83 17.02 20.01
N VAL A 322 5.52 17.55 18.83
CA VAL A 322 5.73 18.95 18.45
C VAL A 322 4.38 19.64 18.19
N ALA A 323 3.31 19.18 18.85
CA ALA A 323 1.91 19.44 18.49
C ALA A 323 1.55 20.91 18.19
N ASP A 324 2.27 21.90 18.74
CA ASP A 324 2.04 23.33 18.53
C ASP A 324 3.07 24.02 17.60
N ALA A 325 4.17 23.36 17.22
CA ALA A 325 5.29 23.96 16.46
C ALA A 325 5.32 23.59 14.96
N LEU A 326 4.35 22.81 14.47
CA LEU A 326 4.16 22.56 13.03
C LEU A 326 3.39 23.69 12.29
N ALA A 327 3.19 24.82 12.97
CA ALA A 327 2.90 26.10 12.30
C ALA A 327 4.07 26.46 11.36
N PRO A 328 3.86 27.24 10.29
CA PRO A 328 4.79 27.34 9.15
C PRO A 328 6.10 28.12 9.42
N SER A 329 6.57 28.21 10.67
CA SER A 329 7.81 28.87 11.05
C SER A 329 9.04 28.00 10.76
N GLY A 330 9.29 27.72 9.47
CA GLY A 330 10.55 27.19 8.97
C GLY A 330 10.91 25.75 9.42
N PRO A 331 12.16 25.33 9.16
CA PRO A 331 12.68 24.02 9.56
C PRO A 331 12.71 23.83 11.08
N LEU A 332 12.34 22.63 11.57
CA LEU A 332 12.20 22.37 13.01
C LEU A 332 13.51 22.07 13.74
N GLY A 333 14.59 21.68 13.06
CA GLY A 333 15.87 21.34 13.70
C GLY A 333 15.85 20.12 14.64
N LEU A 334 14.92 19.18 14.44
CA LEU A 334 14.71 18.07 15.39
C LEU A 334 15.85 17.05 15.46
N ALA A 335 16.79 17.03 14.52
CA ALA A 335 17.92 16.09 14.55
C ALA A 335 18.75 16.20 15.84
N VAL A 336 18.80 17.39 16.45
CA VAL A 336 19.53 17.62 17.71
C VAL A 336 18.90 16.87 18.89
N ARG A 337 17.57 16.72 18.92
CA ARG A 337 16.85 16.08 20.04
C ARG A 337 16.35 14.68 19.74
N ALA A 338 16.05 14.39 18.48
CA ALA A 338 15.54 13.10 18.03
C ALA A 338 16.35 12.55 16.84
N PRO A 339 17.66 12.32 17.00
CA PRO A 339 18.53 11.86 15.92
C PRO A 339 18.13 10.50 15.38
N ARG A 340 17.61 9.57 16.21
CA ARG A 340 17.20 8.25 15.72
C ARG A 340 15.94 8.34 14.87
N LEU A 341 14.97 9.19 15.22
CA LEU A 341 13.83 9.47 14.34
C LEU A 341 14.29 10.03 12.98
N ALA A 342 15.28 10.92 12.99
CA ALA A 342 15.87 11.45 11.76
C ALA A 342 16.48 10.33 10.89
N VAL A 343 17.27 9.44 11.49
CA VAL A 343 17.88 8.29 10.79
C VAL A 343 16.80 7.36 10.22
N PHE A 344 15.78 6.98 11.00
CA PHE A 344 14.70 6.12 10.52
C PHE A 344 13.94 6.76 9.35
N PHE A 345 13.65 8.05 9.42
CA PHE A 345 13.01 8.76 8.31
C PHE A 345 13.90 8.77 7.07
N LEU A 346 15.18 9.09 7.24
CA LEU A 346 16.12 9.20 6.14
C LEU A 346 16.32 7.84 5.45
N VAL A 347 16.55 6.77 6.20
CA VAL A 347 16.74 5.42 5.62
C VAL A 347 15.48 4.94 4.89
N CYS A 348 14.29 5.13 5.48
CA CYS A 348 13.03 4.83 4.78
C CYS A 348 12.89 5.67 3.50
N GLY A 349 13.16 6.98 3.59
CA GLY A 349 13.06 7.88 2.46
C GLY A 349 14.04 7.53 1.32
N LEU A 350 15.30 7.23 1.65
CA LEU A 350 16.32 6.81 0.70
C LEU A 350 15.97 5.47 0.04
N ALA A 351 15.41 4.54 0.81
CA ALA A 351 14.92 3.28 0.26
C ALA A 351 13.72 3.48 -0.67
N LEU A 352 12.86 4.48 -0.42
CA LEU A 352 11.73 4.80 -1.27
C LEU A 352 12.12 5.40 -2.62
N ILE A 353 13.34 5.95 -2.78
CA ILE A 353 13.84 6.58 -4.03
C ILE A 353 14.95 5.75 -4.69
N GLY A 354 15.03 4.46 -4.35
CA GLY A 354 15.95 3.56 -5.01
C GLY A 354 17.43 3.79 -4.70
N LEU A 355 17.81 4.19 -3.48
CA LEU A 355 19.24 4.28 -3.14
C LEU A 355 19.92 2.89 -3.24
N PRO A 356 21.07 2.75 -3.91
CA PRO A 356 21.84 1.50 -3.94
C PRO A 356 22.11 0.94 -2.54
N GLY A 357 22.00 -0.38 -2.40
CA GLY A 357 22.07 -1.07 -1.11
C GLY A 357 20.72 -1.15 -0.36
N THR A 358 19.65 -0.59 -0.91
CA THR A 358 18.27 -0.78 -0.44
C THR A 358 17.45 -1.59 -1.43
N LEU A 359 16.39 -2.23 -0.96
CA LEU A 359 15.47 -3.00 -1.79
C LEU A 359 14.80 -2.14 -2.87
N GLY A 360 14.64 -0.84 -2.61
CA GLY A 360 14.07 0.09 -3.59
C GLY A 360 14.90 0.18 -4.87
N TYR A 361 16.23 0.11 -4.76
CA TYR A 361 17.10 0.14 -5.94
C TYR A 361 16.82 -1.07 -6.84
N CYS A 362 16.80 -2.28 -6.28
CA CYS A 362 16.51 -3.50 -7.03
C CYS A 362 15.11 -3.46 -7.67
N ALA A 363 14.14 -2.87 -6.98
CA ALA A 363 12.78 -2.76 -7.49
C ALA A 363 12.68 -1.77 -8.66
N GLU A 364 13.27 -0.58 -8.51
CA GLU A 364 13.24 0.47 -9.53
C GLU A 364 14.09 0.11 -10.74
N ASP A 365 15.24 -0.54 -10.56
CA ASP A 365 16.10 -1.01 -11.66
C ASP A 365 15.35 -2.00 -12.58
N LEU A 366 14.67 -3.00 -12.00
CA LEU A 366 13.81 -3.94 -12.72
C LEU A 366 12.65 -3.23 -13.42
N LEU A 367 12.01 -2.28 -12.75
CA LEU A 367 10.93 -1.47 -13.33
C LEU A 367 11.41 -0.65 -14.52
N PHE A 368 12.57 0.02 -14.42
CA PHE A 368 13.11 0.84 -15.49
C PHE A 368 13.50 -0.03 -16.69
N HIS A 369 14.12 -1.18 -16.45
CA HIS A 369 14.46 -2.12 -17.50
C HIS A 369 13.21 -2.61 -18.26
N GLY A 370 12.20 -3.12 -17.54
CA GLY A 370 10.96 -3.58 -18.17
C GLY A 370 10.16 -2.46 -18.84
N ALA A 371 10.20 -1.24 -18.30
CA ALA A 371 9.56 -0.09 -18.92
C ALA A 371 10.30 0.37 -20.18
N LEU A 372 11.63 0.34 -20.22
CA LEU A 372 12.42 0.70 -21.40
C LEU A 372 12.21 -0.27 -22.56
N GLU A 373 12.10 -1.57 -22.29
CA GLU A 373 11.86 -2.59 -23.30
C GLU A 373 10.47 -2.46 -23.94
N SER A 374 9.44 -2.28 -23.11
CA SER A 374 8.05 -2.20 -23.59
C SER A 374 7.69 -0.82 -24.14
N HIS A 375 8.15 0.24 -23.49
CA HIS A 375 7.78 1.61 -23.83
C HIS A 375 8.94 2.60 -23.54
N PRO A 376 9.85 2.84 -24.51
CA PRO A 376 11.09 3.60 -24.29
C PRO A 376 10.90 5.00 -23.68
N LEU A 377 9.86 5.74 -24.10
CA LEU A 377 9.54 7.06 -23.53
C LEU A 377 9.14 6.96 -22.05
N LEU A 378 8.46 5.88 -21.66
CA LEU A 378 8.06 5.62 -20.28
C LEU A 378 9.26 5.23 -19.41
N GLY A 379 10.15 4.41 -19.97
CA GLY A 379 11.39 4.01 -19.31
C GLY A 379 12.30 5.18 -18.94
N VAL A 380 12.30 6.28 -19.71
CA VAL A 380 13.06 7.50 -19.39
C VAL A 380 12.35 8.40 -18.37
N ALA A 381 11.01 8.42 -18.37
CA ALA A 381 10.23 9.26 -17.46
C ALA A 381 10.26 8.78 -16.01
N LEU A 382 10.36 7.47 -15.76
CA LEU A 382 10.42 6.89 -14.42
C LEU A 382 11.66 7.36 -13.62
N PRO A 383 12.91 7.27 -14.12
CA PRO A 383 14.08 7.83 -13.45
C PRO A 383 13.97 9.33 -13.15
N LEU A 384 13.37 10.10 -14.07
CA LEU A 384 13.14 11.53 -13.84
C LEU A 384 12.18 11.75 -12.66
N ALA A 385 11.07 11.00 -12.59
CA ALA A 385 10.15 11.04 -11.46
C ALA A 385 10.82 10.62 -10.15
N THR A 386 11.69 9.59 -10.15
CA THR A 386 12.50 9.21 -8.98
C THR A 386 13.40 10.36 -8.54
N ALA A 387 14.12 11.01 -9.46
CA ALA A 387 14.99 12.14 -9.14
C ALA A 387 14.21 13.31 -8.50
N LEU A 388 13.01 13.60 -9.01
CA LEU A 388 12.13 14.60 -8.40
C LEU A 388 11.64 14.18 -7.01
N ASN A 389 11.25 12.92 -6.83
CA ASN A 389 10.87 12.37 -5.52
C ASN A 389 12.01 12.46 -4.51
N ALA A 390 13.26 12.22 -4.92
CA ALA A 390 14.45 12.39 -4.08
C ALA A 390 14.59 13.81 -3.56
N VAL A 391 14.41 14.82 -4.42
CA VAL A 391 14.39 16.23 -4.01
C VAL A 391 13.30 16.49 -2.96
N HIS A 392 12.10 15.93 -3.14
CA HIS A 392 11.00 16.14 -2.20
C HIS A 392 11.19 15.45 -0.86
N ILE A 393 11.76 14.24 -0.84
CA ILE A 393 12.12 13.53 0.39
C ILE A 393 13.19 14.31 1.14
N MET A 394 14.24 14.78 0.47
CA MET A 394 15.29 15.58 1.09
C MET A 394 14.77 16.93 1.58
N ARG A 395 13.86 17.56 0.85
CA ARG A 395 13.18 18.78 1.30
C ARG A 395 12.33 18.52 2.54
N MET A 396 11.62 17.40 2.58
CA MET A 396 10.82 16.99 3.74
C MET A 396 11.70 16.67 4.95
N TYR A 397 12.83 15.99 4.75
CA TYR A 397 13.85 15.79 5.77
C TYR A 397 14.39 17.12 6.30
N GLY A 398 14.68 18.06 5.40
CA GLY A 398 15.12 19.41 5.74
C GLY A 398 14.11 20.16 6.61
N MET A 399 12.81 20.12 6.26
CA MET A 399 11.76 20.76 7.06
C MET A 399 11.62 20.16 8.47
N LEU A 400 11.80 18.84 8.61
CA LEU A 400 11.55 18.14 9.87
C LEU A 400 12.77 18.10 10.79
N PHE A 401 13.97 17.88 10.26
CA PHE A 401 15.13 17.50 11.07
C PHE A 401 16.29 18.50 11.00
N LEU A 402 16.41 19.25 9.91
CA LEU A 402 17.47 20.24 9.74
C LEU A 402 17.03 21.62 10.23
N GLY A 403 17.98 22.54 10.36
CA GLY A 403 17.78 23.91 10.84
C GLY A 403 18.06 24.08 12.33
N VAL A 404 17.72 25.25 12.85
CA VAL A 404 17.94 25.63 14.25
C VAL A 404 16.69 25.31 15.05
N LEU A 405 16.84 24.51 16.11
CA LEU A 405 15.74 24.18 17.01
C LEU A 405 15.20 25.45 17.70
N PRO A 406 13.91 25.80 17.52
CA PRO A 406 13.35 27.01 18.14
C PRO A 406 13.42 26.99 19.66
N LYS A 407 13.62 28.17 20.27
CA LYS A 407 13.54 28.35 21.72
C LYS A 407 12.10 28.07 22.17
N GLY A 408 11.93 27.21 23.18
CA GLY A 408 10.60 26.86 23.72
C GLY A 408 10.02 25.53 23.22
N VAL A 409 10.68 24.82 22.28
CA VAL A 409 10.29 23.43 21.99
C VAL A 409 10.49 22.60 23.28
N PRO A 410 9.49 21.82 23.74
CA PRO A 410 9.63 20.98 24.94
C PRO A 410 10.67 19.87 24.71
N ASN A 411 11.20 19.25 25.77
CA ASN A 411 12.13 18.14 25.62
C ASN A 411 11.44 16.99 24.87
N VAL A 412 11.83 16.81 23.60
CA VAL A 412 11.23 15.85 22.69
C VAL A 412 11.93 14.52 22.93
N PRO A 413 11.23 13.46 23.40
CA PRO A 413 11.84 12.15 23.44
C PRO A 413 12.18 11.73 21.99
N ASP A 414 13.35 11.15 21.78
CA ASP A 414 13.70 10.49 20.53
C ASP A 414 12.81 9.23 20.34
N VAL A 415 13.33 8.15 19.77
CA VAL A 415 12.55 6.91 19.56
C VAL A 415 12.28 6.18 20.89
N LEU A 416 11.00 5.98 21.21
CA LEU A 416 10.55 5.14 22.32
C LEU A 416 10.87 3.66 22.04
N VAL A 417 11.03 2.84 23.08
CA VAL A 417 11.35 1.39 22.92
C VAL A 417 10.37 0.69 21.97
N ARG A 418 9.07 0.95 22.12
CA ARG A 418 8.02 0.39 21.25
C ARG A 418 8.13 0.85 19.80
N GLU A 419 8.44 2.12 19.58
CA GLU A 419 8.61 2.69 18.24
C GLU A 419 9.89 2.15 17.57
N ARG A 420 10.93 1.88 18.36
CA ARG A 420 12.19 1.32 17.88
C ARG A 420 11.98 -0.02 17.19
N TRP A 421 11.25 -0.93 17.82
CA TRP A 421 10.97 -2.24 17.22
C TRP A 421 10.23 -2.12 15.88
N ALA A 422 9.20 -1.28 15.81
CA ALA A 422 8.42 -1.07 14.59
C ALA A 422 9.27 -0.45 13.45
N LEU A 423 10.01 0.63 13.74
CA LEU A 423 10.83 1.32 12.75
C LEU A 423 12.04 0.50 12.31
N SER A 424 12.68 -0.22 13.24
CA SER A 424 13.76 -1.14 12.93
C SER A 424 13.30 -2.28 12.04
N ALA A 425 12.08 -2.81 12.23
CA ALA A 425 11.54 -3.84 11.34
C ALA A 425 11.43 -3.36 9.89
N PHE A 426 10.92 -2.14 9.65
CA PHE A 426 10.88 -1.56 8.30
C PHE A 426 12.29 -1.37 7.70
N VAL A 427 13.22 -0.82 8.47
CA VAL A 427 14.59 -0.59 7.98
C VAL A 427 15.33 -1.89 7.71
N VAL A 428 15.23 -2.88 8.61
CA VAL A 428 15.86 -4.19 8.42
C VAL A 428 15.28 -4.87 7.18
N PHE A 429 13.96 -4.82 6.99
CA PHE A 429 13.34 -5.34 5.76
C PHE A 429 13.91 -4.66 4.51
N LEU A 430 13.90 -3.32 4.47
CA LEU A 430 14.36 -2.54 3.31
C LEU A 430 15.84 -2.73 2.99
N VAL A 431 16.71 -2.85 4.00
CA VAL A 431 18.17 -2.97 3.80
C VAL A 431 18.59 -4.42 3.63
N ALA A 432 18.12 -5.35 4.45
CA ALA A 432 18.51 -6.75 4.36
C ALA A 432 18.01 -7.38 3.04
N CYS A 433 16.78 -7.10 2.63
CA CYS A 433 16.29 -7.52 1.31
C CYS A 433 16.92 -6.72 0.17
N GLY A 434 17.52 -5.56 0.42
CA GLY A 434 18.32 -4.84 -0.58
C GLY A 434 19.70 -5.47 -0.80
N ILE A 435 20.36 -5.90 0.28
CA ILE A 435 21.66 -6.58 0.23
C ILE A 435 21.50 -8.02 -0.30
N VAL A 436 20.40 -8.69 0.06
CA VAL A 436 20.06 -10.04 -0.41
C VAL A 436 18.68 -10.05 -1.09
N PRO A 437 18.57 -9.52 -2.34
CA PRO A 437 17.29 -9.44 -3.06
C PRO A 437 16.65 -10.81 -3.33
N ARG A 438 17.46 -11.86 -3.39
CA ARG A 438 17.01 -13.24 -3.62
C ARG A 438 15.93 -13.69 -2.64
N LEU A 439 15.93 -13.17 -1.40
CA LEU A 439 14.90 -13.46 -0.40
C LEU A 439 13.49 -13.03 -0.84
N LEU A 440 13.39 -11.91 -1.56
CA LEU A 440 12.11 -11.40 -2.05
C LEU A 440 11.82 -11.87 -3.48
N LEU A 441 12.84 -11.87 -4.33
CA LEU A 441 12.73 -12.29 -5.74
C LEU A 441 12.27 -13.75 -5.88
N ALA A 442 12.63 -14.63 -4.94
CA ALA A 442 12.16 -16.02 -4.93
C ALA A 442 10.62 -16.16 -4.86
N THR A 443 9.92 -15.12 -4.41
CA THR A 443 8.44 -15.10 -4.37
C THR A 443 7.84 -14.26 -5.48
N ALA A 444 8.50 -13.16 -5.88
CA ALA A 444 8.00 -12.27 -6.93
C ALA A 444 8.16 -12.85 -8.34
N VAL A 445 9.24 -13.60 -8.61
CA VAL A 445 9.51 -14.18 -9.94
C VAL A 445 8.45 -15.23 -10.31
N PRO A 446 8.10 -16.22 -9.47
CA PRO A 446 7.04 -17.17 -9.81
C PRO A 446 5.69 -16.49 -10.08
N ALA A 447 5.37 -15.41 -9.35
CA ALA A 447 4.17 -14.63 -9.60
C ALA A 447 4.22 -13.94 -10.98
N ALA A 448 5.36 -13.33 -11.33
CA ALA A 448 5.56 -12.73 -12.64
C ALA A 448 5.54 -13.77 -13.77
N GLU A 449 6.12 -14.97 -13.55
CA GLU A 449 6.09 -16.09 -14.49
C GLU A 449 4.66 -16.56 -14.76
N THR A 450 3.81 -16.69 -13.74
CA THR A 450 2.41 -17.05 -13.96
C THR A 450 1.65 -16.00 -14.78
N MET A 451 2.00 -14.72 -14.63
CA MET A 451 1.41 -13.64 -15.41
C MET A 451 1.90 -13.68 -16.86
N HIS A 452 3.19 -13.92 -17.08
CA HIS A 452 3.81 -13.92 -18.40
C HIS A 452 3.52 -15.19 -19.21
N ALA A 453 3.54 -16.37 -18.59
CA ALA A 453 3.22 -17.64 -19.26
C ALA A 453 1.76 -17.70 -19.73
N GLY A 454 0.85 -16.99 -19.05
CA GLY A 454 -0.52 -16.80 -19.51
C GLY A 454 -0.62 -16.03 -20.84
N GLU A 455 0.39 -15.20 -21.16
CA GLU A 455 0.46 -14.41 -22.38
C GLU A 455 1.04 -15.20 -23.56
N GLU A 456 2.17 -15.90 -23.37
CA GLU A 456 2.84 -16.65 -24.46
C GLU A 456 1.95 -17.75 -25.04
N VAL A 457 1.30 -18.55 -24.20
CA VAL A 457 0.38 -19.63 -24.61
C VAL A 457 -0.83 -19.10 -25.38
N ARG A 458 -1.16 -17.80 -25.24
CA ARG A 458 -2.27 -17.15 -25.94
C ARG A 458 -1.84 -16.35 -27.17
N SER A 459 -0.57 -15.98 -27.31
CA SER A 459 -0.05 -15.39 -28.56
C SER A 459 0.10 -16.42 -29.69
N GLU A 460 0.13 -17.72 -29.35
CA GLU A 460 0.17 -18.83 -30.33
C GLU A 460 -1.22 -19.30 -30.80
N LYS A 461 -2.31 -18.75 -30.25
CA LYS A 461 -3.70 -19.04 -30.65
C LYS A 461 -4.33 -17.85 -31.33
#